data_AF-A0AAP4WXW5-F1
#
_entry.id   AF-A0AAP4WXW5-F1
#
_cell.length_a   1.000
_cell.length_b   1.000
_cell.length_c   1.000
_cell.angle_alpha   90.00
_cell.angle_beta   90.00
_cell.angle_gamma   90.00
#
_symmetry.space_group_name_H-M   'P 1'
#
loop_
_entity.id
_entity.type
_entity.pdbx_description
1 polymer ?
#
loop_
_entity_poly.entity_id
_entity_poly.type
_entity_poly.pdbx_seq_one_letter_code
_entity_poly.pdbx_strand_id
1 'polypeptide(L)'
;MNIQNRIVVINDALKTLSILTKAKTIAGCDVEKYKNKYLRAWPALMTNDEVVRNYFSDHDVDIKDKRTKSCAMTYDEYKQHRATKSVGLEILKVYRDALTIHLYELKCMSESNITLCALKDADSVSVPPVSKYDKRIAEEFTKAKDGLYSVIHPDEEYDRKISTFAGSFILHRLPSLVEEHIEINTRENTTGEKVDSKGRAMRYAVLDENKFYLEGVVSKTVTNMNLIAEGIDWFEDFKVEALKFYMA
;
A
#
# COMPACT_ATOMS: atom_id res chain seq x y z
N MET A 1 -8.21 21.63 -7.04
CA MET A 1 -9.12 20.51 -6.74
C MET A 1 -9.62 20.65 -5.30
N ASN A 2 -10.91 20.45 -5.02
CA ASN A 2 -11.42 20.47 -3.64
C ASN A 2 -10.98 19.20 -2.87
N ILE A 3 -11.05 19.24 -1.53
CA ILE A 3 -10.58 18.13 -0.67
C ILE A 3 -11.34 16.83 -0.97
N GLN A 4 -12.66 16.91 -1.17
CA GLN A 4 -13.49 15.72 -1.42
C GLN A 4 -13.07 14.98 -2.71
N ASN A 5 -12.82 15.72 -3.80
CA ASN A 5 -12.37 15.14 -5.06
C ASN A 5 -10.97 14.52 -4.90
N ARG A 6 -10.09 15.16 -4.11
CA ARG A 6 -8.77 14.63 -3.81
C ARG A 6 -8.84 13.29 -3.06
N ILE A 7 -9.74 13.20 -2.07
CA ILE A 7 -10.01 11.95 -1.33
C ILE A 7 -10.49 10.84 -2.28
N VAL A 8 -11.36 11.15 -3.25
CA VAL A 8 -11.84 10.17 -4.23
C VAL A 8 -10.68 9.64 -5.09
N VAL A 9 -9.85 10.54 -5.65
CA VAL A 9 -8.69 10.19 -6.48
C VAL A 9 -7.70 9.31 -5.70
N ILE A 10 -7.35 9.71 -4.47
CA ILE A 10 -6.44 8.95 -3.61
C ILE A 10 -7.00 7.56 -3.28
N ASN A 11 -8.29 7.46 -2.97
CA ASN A 11 -8.91 6.16 -2.67
C ASN A 11 -8.87 5.22 -3.88
N ASP A 12 -9.14 5.72 -5.09
CA ASP A 12 -9.06 4.92 -6.31
C ASP A 12 -7.62 4.44 -6.60
N ALA A 13 -6.64 5.34 -6.44
CA ALA A 13 -5.22 5.01 -6.49
C ALA A 13 -4.85 3.90 -5.49
N LEU A 14 -5.26 4.04 -4.23
CA LEU A 14 -4.96 3.09 -3.16
C LEU A 14 -5.55 1.70 -3.40
N LYS A 15 -6.72 1.60 -4.05
CA LYS A 15 -7.27 0.30 -4.49
C LYS A 15 -6.32 -0.40 -5.46
N THR A 16 -5.81 0.33 -6.46
CA THR A 16 -4.88 -0.24 -7.45
C THR A 16 -3.53 -0.59 -6.82
N LEU A 17 -2.98 0.29 -5.99
CA LEU A 17 -1.72 0.03 -5.27
C LEU A 17 -1.84 -1.18 -4.34
N SER A 18 -2.98 -1.37 -3.67
CA SER A 18 -3.23 -2.53 -2.81
C SER A 18 -3.22 -3.87 -3.55
N ILE A 19 -3.52 -3.86 -4.86
CA ILE A 19 -3.43 -5.02 -5.74
C ILE A 19 -2.00 -5.19 -6.26
N LEU A 20 -1.42 -4.14 -6.84
CA LEU A 20 -0.10 -4.21 -7.49
C LEU A 20 1.03 -4.51 -6.48
N THR A 21 0.98 -3.95 -5.27
CA THR A 21 2.00 -4.20 -4.23
C THR A 21 2.01 -5.64 -3.71
N LYS A 22 0.97 -6.44 -4.01
CA LYS A 22 0.87 -7.86 -3.68
C LYS A 22 1.21 -8.77 -4.86
N ALA A 23 1.57 -8.21 -6.01
CA ALA A 23 2.00 -8.99 -7.16
C ALA A 23 3.43 -9.52 -6.94
N LYS A 24 3.77 -10.61 -7.65
CA LYS A 24 5.13 -11.16 -7.70
C LYS A 24 5.35 -11.83 -9.03
N THR A 25 6.56 -11.67 -9.53
CA THR A 25 6.99 -12.42 -10.71
C THR A 25 7.49 -13.80 -10.28
N ILE A 26 7.05 -14.86 -10.96
CA ILE A 26 7.41 -16.24 -10.66
C ILE A 26 7.92 -16.97 -11.90
N ALA A 27 8.82 -17.94 -11.69
CA ALA A 27 9.27 -18.87 -12.71
C ALA A 27 8.45 -20.17 -12.66
N GLY A 28 8.18 -20.76 -13.84
CA GLY A 28 7.71 -22.14 -13.98
C GLY A 28 6.39 -22.44 -13.26
N CYS A 29 5.28 -21.90 -13.76
CA CYS A 29 3.94 -22.16 -13.24
C CYS A 29 3.04 -22.69 -14.36
N ASP A 30 2.25 -23.71 -14.07
CA ASP A 30 1.19 -24.16 -14.96
C ASP A 30 0.03 -23.16 -14.92
N VAL A 31 0.10 -22.20 -15.84
CA VAL A 31 -0.84 -21.08 -15.99
C VAL A 31 -2.27 -21.57 -16.25
N GLU A 32 -2.43 -22.73 -16.90
CA GLU A 32 -3.72 -23.26 -17.31
C GLU A 32 -4.58 -23.72 -16.11
N LYS A 33 -3.92 -24.05 -15.00
CA LYS A 33 -4.58 -24.37 -13.73
C LYS A 33 -5.28 -23.16 -13.10
N TYR A 34 -4.88 -21.93 -13.43
CA TYR A 34 -5.30 -20.73 -12.73
C TYR A 34 -6.24 -19.84 -13.55
N LYS A 35 -7.15 -19.16 -12.86
CA LYS A 35 -8.01 -18.16 -13.50
C LYS A 35 -7.17 -16.96 -13.93
N ASN A 36 -7.04 -16.80 -15.24
CA ASN A 36 -6.39 -15.64 -15.85
C ASN A 36 -7.06 -14.34 -15.43
N LYS A 37 -6.23 -13.38 -14.99
CA LYS A 37 -6.59 -12.01 -14.62
C LYS A 37 -5.60 -11.03 -15.23
N TYR A 38 -6.01 -9.77 -15.32
CA TYR A 38 -5.14 -8.69 -15.75
C TYR A 38 -4.85 -7.74 -14.61
N LEU A 39 -3.57 -7.51 -14.34
CA LEU A 39 -3.12 -6.37 -13.55
C LEU A 39 -3.02 -5.17 -14.48
N ARG A 40 -3.50 -4.01 -14.04
CA ARG A 40 -3.59 -2.80 -14.85
C ARG A 40 -2.85 -1.66 -14.17
N ALA A 41 -2.31 -0.75 -14.96
CA ALA A 41 -1.81 0.51 -14.44
C ALA A 41 -2.96 1.37 -13.94
N TRP A 42 -2.67 2.25 -12.99
CA TRP A 42 -3.59 3.30 -12.56
C TRP A 42 -3.30 4.62 -13.28
N PRO A 43 -4.32 5.37 -13.76
CA PRO A 43 -5.74 4.98 -13.80
C PRO A 43 -5.95 3.94 -14.91
N ALA A 44 -6.97 3.10 -14.75
CA ALA A 44 -7.37 2.15 -15.78
C ALA A 44 -8.51 2.77 -16.61
N LEU A 45 -8.59 2.43 -17.91
CA LEU A 45 -9.70 2.86 -18.78
C LEU A 45 -11.09 2.50 -18.25
N MET A 46 -11.17 1.43 -17.46
CA MET A 46 -12.41 0.95 -16.86
C MET A 46 -12.82 1.73 -15.61
N THR A 47 -12.02 2.70 -15.14
CA THR A 47 -12.42 3.58 -14.06
C THR A 47 -13.68 4.33 -14.49
N ASN A 48 -14.80 4.11 -13.82
CA ASN A 48 -16.09 4.76 -14.09
C ASN A 48 -16.32 6.02 -13.26
N ASP A 49 -15.36 6.35 -12.39
CA ASP A 49 -15.45 7.53 -11.53
C ASP A 49 -15.12 8.80 -12.33
N GLU A 50 -16.11 9.69 -12.47
CA GLU A 50 -15.98 10.94 -13.21
C GLU A 50 -14.95 11.87 -12.59
N VAL A 51 -14.80 11.87 -11.26
CA VAL A 51 -13.82 12.71 -10.57
C VAL A 51 -12.40 12.29 -10.95
N VAL A 52 -12.16 10.98 -10.99
CA VAL A 52 -10.85 10.44 -11.40
C VAL A 52 -10.57 10.76 -12.86
N ARG A 53 -11.55 10.56 -13.76
CA ARG A 53 -11.38 10.88 -15.19
C ARG A 53 -11.08 12.35 -15.42
N ASN A 54 -11.84 13.24 -14.78
CA ASN A 54 -11.65 14.68 -14.91
C ASN A 54 -10.28 15.11 -14.37
N TYR A 55 -9.85 14.58 -13.21
CA TYR A 55 -8.53 14.85 -12.67
C TYR A 55 -7.42 14.54 -13.68
N PHE A 56 -7.46 13.41 -14.38
CA PHE A 56 -6.45 13.07 -15.38
C PHE A 56 -6.57 13.86 -16.68
N SER A 57 -7.80 14.18 -17.10
CA SER A 57 -8.02 15.06 -18.24
C SER A 57 -7.43 16.45 -17.99
N ASP A 58 -7.58 16.99 -16.77
CA ASP A 58 -7.06 18.31 -16.38
C ASP A 58 -5.53 18.36 -16.30
N HIS A 59 -4.86 17.20 -16.25
CA HIS A 59 -3.40 17.08 -16.22
C HIS A 59 -2.83 16.52 -17.55
N ASP A 60 -3.61 16.57 -18.64
CA ASP A 60 -3.23 16.08 -19.97
C ASP A 60 -2.73 14.63 -19.99
N VAL A 61 -3.24 13.78 -19.08
CA VAL A 61 -2.85 12.38 -18.99
C VAL A 61 -3.77 11.51 -19.82
N ASP A 62 -3.21 10.96 -20.90
CA ASP A 62 -3.89 9.92 -21.67
C ASP A 62 -4.00 8.61 -20.87
N ILE A 63 -5.24 8.21 -20.58
CA ILE A 63 -5.60 6.96 -19.92
C ILE A 63 -5.54 5.83 -20.96
N LYS A 64 -4.35 5.25 -21.17
CA LYS A 64 -4.16 4.06 -22.01
C LYS A 64 -4.23 2.77 -21.22
N ASP A 65 -4.72 1.69 -21.84
CA ASP A 65 -4.72 0.35 -21.22
C ASP A 65 -3.29 -0.21 -21.15
N LYS A 66 -2.58 0.06 -20.06
CA LYS A 66 -1.35 -0.67 -19.74
C LYS A 66 -1.72 -1.82 -18.80
N ARG A 67 -1.50 -3.06 -19.25
CA ARG A 67 -1.86 -4.27 -18.48
C ARG A 67 -0.83 -5.39 -18.65
N THR A 68 -0.81 -6.30 -17.69
CA THR A 68 -0.06 -7.56 -17.76
C THR A 68 -0.94 -8.74 -17.35
N LYS A 69 -0.69 -9.90 -17.95
CA LYS A 69 -1.37 -11.16 -17.57
C LYS A 69 -0.88 -11.61 -16.20
N SER A 70 -1.80 -12.16 -15.41
CA SER A 70 -1.53 -12.67 -14.08
C SER A 70 -2.43 -13.85 -13.75
N CYS A 71 -1.95 -14.70 -12.86
CA CYS A 71 -2.71 -15.78 -12.25
C CYS A 71 -3.16 -15.34 -10.87
N ALA A 72 -4.46 -15.39 -10.61
CA ALA A 72 -4.98 -15.26 -9.27
C ALA A 72 -4.86 -16.62 -8.56
N MET A 73 -4.16 -16.65 -7.42
CA MET A 73 -3.95 -17.87 -6.62
C MET A 73 -4.11 -17.58 -5.12
N THR A 74 -4.30 -18.64 -4.32
CA THR A 74 -4.30 -18.53 -2.86
C THR A 74 -2.91 -18.15 -2.34
N TYR A 75 -2.81 -17.67 -1.09
CA TYR A 75 -1.51 -17.35 -0.51
C TYR A 75 -0.62 -18.58 -0.32
N ASP A 76 -1.19 -19.74 -0.01
CA ASP A 76 -0.44 -20.98 0.20
C ASP A 76 0.20 -21.49 -1.08
N GLU A 77 -0.48 -21.35 -2.22
CA GLU A 77 0.11 -21.62 -3.52
C GLU A 77 1.16 -20.55 -3.85
N TYR A 78 0.82 -19.28 -3.63
CA TYR A 78 1.69 -18.15 -3.92
C TYR A 78 3.03 -18.18 -3.15
N LYS A 79 3.04 -18.64 -1.90
CA LYS A 79 4.26 -18.75 -1.07
C LYS A 79 5.18 -19.88 -1.54
N GLN A 80 4.64 -20.94 -2.16
CA GLN A 80 5.43 -22.06 -2.69
C GLN A 80 6.23 -21.69 -3.93
N HIS A 81 5.79 -20.69 -4.71
CA HIS A 81 6.52 -20.27 -5.90
C HIS A 81 7.75 -19.42 -5.55
N ARG A 82 8.88 -19.67 -6.20
CA ARG A 82 10.08 -18.84 -6.05
C ARG A 82 9.89 -17.50 -6.78
N ALA A 83 10.18 -16.40 -6.09
CA ALA A 83 10.19 -15.07 -6.72
C ALA A 83 11.33 -15.00 -7.75
N THR A 84 11.05 -14.47 -8.94
CA THR A 84 12.09 -13.90 -9.79
C THR A 84 12.26 -12.42 -9.47
N LYS A 85 13.41 -11.85 -9.83
CA LYS A 85 13.69 -10.44 -9.59
C LYS A 85 12.71 -9.58 -10.40
N SER A 86 11.74 -8.97 -9.74
CA SER A 86 10.81 -8.01 -10.34
C SER A 86 11.25 -6.57 -10.04
N VAL A 87 11.10 -5.67 -10.99
CA VAL A 87 11.53 -4.26 -10.85
C VAL A 87 10.39 -3.39 -10.33
N GLY A 88 10.64 -2.65 -9.24
CA GLY A 88 9.87 -1.47 -8.86
C GLY A 88 8.56 -1.71 -8.09
N LEU A 89 8.33 -2.88 -7.50
CA LEU A 89 7.15 -3.05 -6.65
C LEU A 89 7.32 -2.36 -5.29
N GLU A 90 8.56 -2.18 -4.85
CA GLU A 90 8.93 -1.46 -3.64
C GLU A 90 8.49 0.00 -3.71
N ILE A 91 8.72 0.67 -4.85
CA ILE A 91 8.31 2.07 -5.02
C ILE A 91 6.78 2.22 -4.96
N LEU A 92 6.00 1.22 -5.42
CA LEU A 92 4.55 1.25 -5.25
C LEU A 92 4.13 1.13 -3.78
N LYS A 93 4.89 0.42 -2.93
CA LYS A 93 4.64 0.37 -1.48
C LYS A 93 4.89 1.74 -0.84
N VAL A 94 5.95 2.44 -1.26
CA VAL A 94 6.22 3.82 -0.84
C VAL A 94 5.02 4.73 -1.12
N TYR A 95 4.51 4.76 -2.36
CA TYR A 95 3.33 5.56 -2.68
C TYR A 95 2.10 5.11 -1.90
N ARG A 96 1.88 3.81 -1.73
CA ARG A 96 0.73 3.31 -0.98
C ARG A 96 0.73 3.82 0.45
N ASP A 97 1.86 3.73 1.14
CA ASP A 97 1.97 4.16 2.52
C ASP A 97 1.86 5.69 2.62
N ALA A 98 2.53 6.45 1.75
CA ALA A 98 2.43 7.91 1.71
C ALA A 98 1.00 8.40 1.42
N LEU A 99 0.34 7.86 0.39
CA LEU A 99 -1.04 8.23 0.05
C LEU A 99 -2.04 7.79 1.13
N THR A 100 -1.76 6.71 1.87
CA THR A 100 -2.58 6.33 3.02
C THR A 100 -2.47 7.37 4.13
N ILE A 101 -1.26 7.82 4.47
CA ILE A 101 -1.05 8.87 5.47
C ILE A 101 -1.74 10.16 5.04
N HIS A 102 -1.52 10.58 3.80
CA HIS A 102 -2.09 11.82 3.27
C HIS A 102 -3.62 11.76 3.16
N LEU A 103 -4.20 10.59 2.88
CA LEU A 103 -5.66 10.39 2.94
C LEU A 103 -6.21 10.74 4.33
N TYR A 104 -5.55 10.28 5.39
CA TYR A 104 -5.96 10.58 6.75
C TYR A 104 -5.70 12.04 7.10
N GLU A 105 -4.57 12.62 6.72
CA GLU A 105 -4.34 14.07 6.87
C GLU A 105 -5.52 14.92 6.31
N LEU A 106 -6.03 14.55 5.13
CA LEU A 106 -7.19 15.23 4.51
C LEU A 106 -8.52 14.95 5.23
N LYS A 107 -8.73 13.75 5.75
CA LYS A 107 -9.97 13.36 6.45
C LYS A 107 -10.05 13.94 7.87
N CYS A 108 -8.91 14.07 8.51
CA CYS A 108 -8.78 14.37 9.94
C CYS A 108 -8.43 15.83 10.20
N MET A 109 -8.57 16.72 9.20
CA MET A 109 -8.15 18.13 9.25
C MET A 109 -8.69 18.93 10.45
N SER A 110 -9.71 18.43 11.16
CA SER A 110 -10.31 19.10 12.32
C SER A 110 -10.19 18.36 13.65
N GLU A 111 -9.97 17.03 13.70
CA GLU A 111 -10.02 16.24 14.94
C GLU A 111 -9.14 14.98 14.87
N SER A 112 -8.58 14.57 16.01
CA SER A 112 -7.93 13.26 16.16
C SER A 112 -9.00 12.18 16.14
N ASN A 113 -8.97 11.33 15.12
CA ASN A 113 -10.00 10.31 14.92
C ASN A 113 -9.41 9.01 14.33
N ILE A 114 -8.08 8.85 14.34
CA ILE A 114 -7.45 7.58 13.99
C ILE A 114 -6.85 6.90 15.21
N THR A 115 -7.20 5.62 15.38
CA THR A 115 -6.54 4.72 16.31
C THR A 115 -5.40 4.01 15.57
N LEU A 116 -4.21 4.00 16.15
CA LEU A 116 -3.11 3.18 15.66
C LEU A 116 -3.01 1.89 16.46
N CYS A 117 -2.95 0.78 15.75
CA CYS A 117 -2.65 -0.53 16.32
C CYS A 117 -1.31 -1.03 15.77
N ALA A 118 -0.32 -1.18 16.62
CA ALA A 118 0.96 -1.80 16.29
C ALA A 118 0.79 -3.32 16.20
N LEU A 119 1.04 -3.87 15.02
CA LEU A 119 0.93 -5.29 14.73
C LEU A 119 2.33 -5.90 14.66
N LYS A 120 2.57 -7.00 15.39
CA LYS A 120 3.83 -7.75 15.29
C LYS A 120 3.61 -9.25 15.23
N ASP A 121 4.57 -9.98 14.66
CA ASP A 121 4.55 -11.44 14.72
C ASP A 121 4.67 -11.90 16.19
N ALA A 122 4.04 -13.03 16.54
CA ALA A 122 3.99 -13.51 17.92
C ALA A 122 5.40 -13.69 18.51
N ASP A 123 6.31 -14.23 17.70
CA ASP A 123 7.71 -14.50 18.05
C ASP A 123 8.65 -13.28 17.83
N SER A 124 8.10 -12.12 17.47
CA SER A 124 8.90 -10.92 17.23
C SER A 124 9.48 -10.36 18.53
N VAL A 125 10.80 -10.11 18.51
CA VAL A 125 11.54 -9.40 19.58
C VAL A 125 11.38 -7.88 19.50
N SER A 126 10.79 -7.36 18.42
CA SER A 126 10.55 -5.92 18.27
C SER A 126 9.56 -5.42 19.32
N VAL A 127 9.87 -4.26 19.90
CA VAL A 127 9.01 -3.62 20.91
C VAL A 127 8.27 -2.48 20.22
N PRO A 128 6.94 -2.59 20.03
CA PRO A 128 6.14 -1.48 19.50
C PRO A 128 5.95 -0.39 20.57
N PRO A 129 5.78 0.88 20.16
CA PRO A 129 5.36 1.92 21.09
C PRO A 129 3.92 1.66 21.58
N VAL A 130 3.63 2.03 22.84
CA VAL A 130 2.29 1.93 23.46
C VAL A 130 1.59 3.28 23.57
N SER A 131 2.34 4.35 23.31
CA SER A 131 1.84 5.72 23.28
C SER A 131 2.49 6.51 22.15
N LYS A 132 1.78 7.51 21.62
CA LYS A 132 2.35 8.45 20.65
C LYS A 132 3.52 9.27 21.21
N TYR A 133 3.69 9.31 22.53
CA TYR A 133 4.79 9.98 23.20
C TYR A 133 6.07 9.12 23.28
N ASP A 134 6.00 7.83 22.97
CA ASP A 134 7.13 6.88 23.02
C ASP A 134 8.10 7.03 21.83
N LYS A 135 8.59 8.25 21.56
CA LYS A 135 9.39 8.58 20.36
C LYS A 135 10.57 7.63 20.13
N ARG A 136 11.36 7.35 21.17
CA ARG A 136 12.51 6.45 21.06
C ARG A 136 12.11 5.03 20.64
N ILE A 137 11.03 4.50 21.22
CA ILE A 137 10.52 3.16 20.89
C ILE A 137 9.95 3.16 19.47
N ALA A 138 9.22 4.21 19.09
CA ALA A 138 8.74 4.37 17.72
C ALA A 138 9.88 4.41 16.69
N GLU A 139 10.97 5.12 16.98
CA GLU A 139 12.18 5.18 16.15
C GLU A 139 12.85 3.81 16.01
N GLU A 140 12.98 3.05 17.10
CA GLU A 140 13.52 1.69 17.07
C GLU A 140 12.62 0.76 16.25
N PHE A 141 11.30 0.88 16.43
CA PHE A 141 10.31 0.06 15.74
C PHE A 141 10.26 0.31 14.23
N THR A 142 10.70 1.48 13.74
CA THR A 142 10.76 1.76 12.28
C THR A 142 11.57 0.75 11.47
N LYS A 143 12.51 0.05 12.11
CA LYS A 143 13.41 -0.92 11.48
C LYS A 143 12.80 -2.32 11.44
N ALA A 144 11.72 -2.56 12.18
CA ALA A 144 11.07 -3.86 12.29
C ALA A 144 10.29 -4.19 11.00
N LYS A 145 10.79 -5.15 10.20
CA LYS A 145 10.12 -5.63 8.97
C LYS A 145 9.04 -6.69 9.22
N ASP A 146 9.08 -7.28 10.40
CA ASP A 146 8.09 -8.19 10.96
C ASP A 146 6.88 -7.45 11.54
N GLY A 147 7.02 -6.17 11.84
CA GLY A 147 5.93 -5.30 12.29
C GLY A 147 5.16 -4.58 11.17
N LEU A 148 4.00 -4.05 11.51
CA LEU A 148 3.17 -3.12 10.73
C LEU A 148 2.40 -2.19 11.69
N TYR A 149 1.82 -1.11 11.16
CA TYR A 149 0.72 -0.41 11.84
C TYR A 149 -0.58 -0.63 11.09
N SER A 150 -1.65 -0.92 11.83
CA SER A 150 -3.03 -0.77 11.37
C SER A 150 -3.49 0.64 11.72
N VAL A 151 -3.95 1.38 10.73
CA VAL A 151 -4.60 2.68 10.88
C VAL A 151 -6.11 2.45 10.80
N ILE A 152 -6.79 2.73 11.90
CA ILE A 152 -8.23 2.50 12.08
C ILE A 152 -8.90 3.87 12.09
N HIS A 153 -9.91 4.05 11.26
CA HIS A 153 -10.70 5.27 11.19
C HIS A 153 -12.19 4.89 11.26
N PRO A 154 -13.02 5.55 12.08
CA PRO A 154 -14.40 5.13 12.36
C PRO A 154 -15.28 5.04 11.09
N ASP A 155 -15.03 5.93 10.13
CA ASP A 155 -15.79 5.95 8.86
C ASP A 155 -15.27 4.97 7.78
N GLU A 156 -14.25 4.15 8.07
CA GLU A 156 -13.75 3.15 7.12
C GLU A 156 -14.14 1.72 7.53
N GLU A 157 -14.72 0.98 6.59
CA GLU A 157 -15.06 -0.44 6.78
C GLU A 157 -13.81 -1.32 6.97
N TYR A 158 -12.66 -0.86 6.50
CA TYR A 158 -11.41 -1.63 6.51
C TYR A 158 -10.23 -0.79 7.02
N ASP A 159 -9.52 -1.34 8.00
CA ASP A 159 -8.25 -0.77 8.46
C ASP A 159 -7.21 -0.78 7.34
N ARG A 160 -6.40 0.29 7.30
CA ARG A 160 -5.28 0.39 6.36
C ARG A 160 -3.98 0.05 7.04
N LYS A 161 -3.20 -0.81 6.40
CA LYS A 161 -1.91 -1.26 6.94
C LYS A 161 -0.78 -0.54 6.25
N ILE A 162 0.10 0.04 7.06
CA ILE A 162 1.31 0.72 6.61
C ILE A 162 2.54 0.07 7.29
N SER A 163 3.71 0.23 6.68
CA SER A 163 4.96 -0.24 7.28
C SER A 163 5.29 0.49 8.59
N THR A 164 6.09 -0.14 9.44
CA THR A 164 6.51 0.42 10.74
C THR A 164 7.18 1.78 10.60
N PHE A 165 8.05 1.94 9.60
CA PHE A 165 8.61 3.24 9.22
C PHE A 165 7.52 4.30 8.99
N ALA A 166 6.51 3.97 8.17
CA ALA A 166 5.45 4.90 7.81
C ALA A 166 4.57 5.27 9.02
N GLY A 167 4.32 4.34 9.95
CA GLY A 167 3.61 4.67 11.19
C GLY A 167 4.39 5.62 12.10
N SER A 168 5.71 5.47 12.21
CA SER A 168 6.54 6.45 12.93
C SER A 168 6.49 7.83 12.30
N PHE A 169 6.41 7.90 10.96
CA PHE A 169 6.19 9.18 10.28
C PHE A 169 4.88 9.86 10.74
N ILE A 170 3.77 9.11 10.86
CA ILE A 170 2.51 9.64 11.43
C ILE A 170 2.76 10.16 12.86
N LEU A 171 3.38 9.36 13.71
CA LEU A 171 3.61 9.71 15.12
C LEU A 171 4.47 10.98 15.29
N HIS A 172 5.40 11.24 14.37
CA HIS A 172 6.32 12.38 14.47
C HIS A 172 5.81 13.64 13.76
N ARG A 173 5.22 13.48 12.57
CA ARG A 173 4.83 14.61 11.72
C ARG A 173 3.37 14.98 11.86
N LEU A 174 2.53 14.02 12.21
CA LEU A 174 1.08 14.16 12.28
C LEU A 174 0.52 13.65 13.64
N PRO A 175 1.12 14.01 14.80
CA PRO A 175 0.70 13.50 16.11
C PRO A 175 -0.71 13.95 16.53
N SER A 176 -1.25 14.97 15.86
CA SER A 176 -2.63 15.44 16.05
C SER A 176 -3.67 14.50 15.47
N LEU A 177 -3.29 13.60 14.55
CA LEU A 177 -4.22 12.64 13.97
C LEU A 177 -4.48 11.48 14.93
N VAL A 178 -3.48 11.11 15.71
CA VAL A 178 -3.44 9.87 16.48
C VAL A 178 -3.86 10.07 17.94
N GLU A 179 -4.66 9.14 18.43
CA GLU A 179 -4.98 9.00 19.84
C GLU A 179 -3.71 8.85 20.71
N GLU A 180 -3.83 9.13 22.01
CA GLU A 180 -2.64 9.08 22.88
C GLU A 180 -2.08 7.66 23.06
N HIS A 181 -2.98 6.67 23.02
CA HIS A 181 -2.67 5.26 23.18
C HIS A 181 -2.50 4.57 21.82
N ILE A 182 -1.53 3.67 21.74
CA ILE A 182 -1.31 2.79 20.60
C ILE A 182 -1.61 1.37 21.07
N GLU A 183 -2.58 0.74 20.41
CA GLU A 183 -2.93 -0.65 20.70
C GLU A 183 -1.82 -1.59 20.23
N ILE A 184 -1.65 -2.73 20.89
CA ILE A 184 -0.73 -3.79 20.43
C ILE A 184 -1.54 -5.04 20.09
N ASN A 185 -1.28 -5.62 18.92
CA ASN A 185 -1.90 -6.87 18.52
C ASN A 185 -0.94 -7.75 17.71
N THR A 186 -1.35 -9.00 17.47
CA THR A 186 -0.60 -9.95 16.65
C THR A 186 -0.94 -9.79 15.18
N ARG A 187 0.10 -9.83 14.35
CA ARG A 187 -0.02 -9.74 12.90
C ARG A 187 -0.71 -10.96 12.29
N GLU A 188 -0.72 -12.10 13.00
CA GLU A 188 -1.39 -13.33 12.56
C GLU A 188 -2.87 -13.17 12.23
N ASN A 189 -3.57 -12.26 12.91
CA ASN A 189 -4.99 -12.00 12.66
C ASN A 189 -5.23 -11.11 11.43
N THR A 190 -4.16 -10.62 10.82
CA THR A 190 -4.18 -9.54 9.83
C THR A 190 -3.46 -9.87 8.53
N THR A 191 -2.74 -11.01 8.48
CA THR A 191 -2.06 -11.56 7.30
C THR A 191 -2.11 -13.09 7.28
N GLY A 192 -1.87 -13.71 6.11
CA GLY A 192 -1.71 -15.17 5.97
C GLY A 192 -3.01 -15.99 5.97
N GLU A 193 -2.89 -17.29 6.27
CA GLU A 193 -3.94 -18.32 6.13
C GLU A 193 -5.27 -17.95 6.84
N LYS A 194 -5.22 -17.28 7.99
CA LYS A 194 -6.41 -16.79 8.71
C LYS A 194 -7.18 -15.69 7.96
N VAL A 195 -6.52 -14.92 7.10
CA VAL A 195 -7.13 -13.90 6.24
C VAL A 195 -7.57 -14.51 4.90
N ASP A 196 -6.79 -15.45 4.37
CA ASP A 196 -7.07 -16.09 3.09
C ASP A 196 -8.23 -17.10 3.19
N SER A 197 -8.40 -17.80 4.32
CA SER A 197 -9.57 -18.66 4.61
C SER A 197 -10.89 -17.90 4.69
N LYS A 198 -10.84 -16.57 4.89
CA LYS A 198 -12.01 -15.68 4.78
C LYS A 198 -12.31 -15.26 3.34
N GLY A 199 -11.55 -15.75 2.35
CA GLY A 199 -11.70 -15.45 0.91
C GLY A 199 -11.21 -14.06 0.49
N ARG A 200 -10.47 -13.36 1.35
CA ARG A 200 -10.27 -11.90 1.22
C ARG A 200 -9.01 -11.43 0.50
N ALA A 201 -8.15 -12.30 -0.04
CA ALA A 201 -7.04 -11.80 -0.85
C ALA A 201 -6.42 -12.85 -1.79
N MET A 202 -6.87 -12.89 -3.04
CA MET A 202 -6.08 -13.54 -4.10
C MET A 202 -4.73 -12.84 -4.21
N ARG A 203 -3.66 -13.61 -4.35
CA ARG A 203 -2.34 -13.08 -4.76
C ARG A 203 -2.23 -13.20 -6.27
N TYR A 204 -1.53 -12.25 -6.86
CA TYR A 204 -1.37 -12.17 -8.31
C TYR A 204 0.05 -12.55 -8.67
N ALA A 205 0.20 -13.71 -9.30
CA ALA A 205 1.47 -14.12 -9.87
C ALA A 205 1.55 -13.68 -11.32
N VAL A 206 2.67 -13.07 -11.71
CA VAL A 206 3.00 -12.77 -13.09
C VAL A 206 4.10 -13.72 -13.52
N LEU A 207 3.96 -14.36 -14.67
CA LEU A 207 5.01 -15.24 -15.17
C LEU A 207 6.23 -14.42 -15.58
N ASP A 208 7.43 -14.97 -15.42
CA ASP A 208 8.67 -14.25 -15.75
C ASP A 208 8.73 -13.75 -17.21
N GLU A 209 8.16 -14.52 -18.15
CA GLU A 209 7.99 -14.11 -19.56
C GLU A 209 7.19 -12.81 -19.73
N ASN A 210 6.31 -12.47 -18.78
CA ASN A 210 5.47 -11.28 -18.79
C ASN A 210 6.02 -10.14 -17.91
N LYS A 211 7.25 -10.26 -17.39
CA LYS A 211 7.82 -9.28 -16.46
C LYS A 211 7.91 -7.87 -17.04
N PHE A 212 8.31 -7.72 -18.30
CA PHE A 212 8.42 -6.41 -18.95
C PHE A 212 7.07 -5.70 -19.09
N TYR A 213 5.97 -6.45 -19.22
CA TYR A 213 4.64 -5.87 -19.19
C TYR A 213 4.27 -5.38 -17.78
N LEU A 214 4.64 -6.13 -16.74
CA LEU A 214 4.49 -5.68 -15.35
C LEU A 214 5.31 -4.42 -15.08
N GLU A 215 6.56 -4.35 -15.53
CA GLU A 215 7.40 -3.15 -15.43
C GLU A 215 6.74 -1.95 -16.09
N GLY A 216 6.13 -2.14 -17.26
CA GLY A 216 5.36 -1.11 -17.91
C GLY A 216 4.12 -0.66 -17.12
N VAL A 217 3.43 -1.59 -16.45
CA VAL A 217 2.30 -1.29 -15.54
C VAL A 217 2.79 -0.48 -14.35
N VAL A 218 3.88 -0.90 -13.72
CA VAL A 218 4.50 -0.23 -12.56
C VAL A 218 4.95 1.17 -12.96
N SER A 219 5.71 1.31 -14.04
CA SER A 219 6.23 2.60 -14.52
C SER A 219 5.11 3.60 -14.79
N LYS A 220 4.08 3.22 -15.55
CA LYS A 220 2.93 4.11 -15.83
C LYS A 220 2.20 4.50 -14.54
N THR A 221 2.02 3.55 -13.62
CA THR A 221 1.41 3.83 -12.31
C THR A 221 2.25 4.83 -11.53
N VAL A 222 3.57 4.62 -11.41
CA VAL A 222 4.49 5.54 -10.71
C VAL A 222 4.45 6.94 -11.32
N THR A 223 4.49 7.07 -12.64
CA THR A 223 4.37 8.37 -13.33
C THR A 223 3.10 9.09 -12.90
N ASN A 224 1.97 8.39 -12.85
CA ASN A 224 0.70 8.99 -12.46
C ASN A 224 0.60 9.25 -10.94
N MET A 225 1.27 8.46 -10.11
CA MET A 225 1.35 8.72 -8.67
C MET A 225 2.16 9.97 -8.35
N ASN A 226 3.17 10.32 -9.16
CA ASN A 226 3.89 11.59 -8.99
C ASN A 226 2.94 12.79 -9.06
N LEU A 227 1.96 12.78 -9.96
CA LEU A 227 0.98 13.87 -10.09
C LEU A 227 0.15 14.06 -8.81
N ILE A 228 -0.22 12.97 -8.12
CA ILE A 228 -0.90 13.08 -6.83
C ILE A 228 0.07 13.57 -5.74
N ALA A 229 1.30 13.06 -5.77
CA ALA A 229 2.30 13.32 -4.75
C ALA A 229 2.86 14.75 -4.80
N GLU A 230 2.80 15.44 -5.94
CA GLU A 230 3.20 16.86 -6.08
C GLU A 230 2.51 17.79 -5.05
N GLY A 231 1.31 17.42 -4.60
CA GLY A 231 0.59 18.18 -3.58
C GLY A 231 0.91 17.78 -2.14
N ILE A 232 1.93 16.97 -1.88
CA ILE A 232 2.33 16.46 -0.55
C ILE A 232 3.74 16.96 -0.26
N ASP A 233 3.84 18.00 0.56
CA ASP A 233 5.10 18.72 0.84
C ASP A 233 6.19 17.85 1.47
N TRP A 234 5.81 16.84 2.25
CA TRP A 234 6.73 15.93 2.93
C TRP A 234 7.08 14.66 2.14
N PHE A 235 6.54 14.48 0.93
CA PHE A 235 6.64 13.22 0.20
C PHE A 235 8.07 12.80 -0.13
N GLU A 236 8.93 13.72 -0.58
CA GLU A 236 10.29 13.37 -0.96
C GLU A 236 11.15 12.93 0.25
N ASP A 237 10.99 13.58 1.42
CA ASP A 237 11.61 13.14 2.67
C ASP A 237 11.16 11.72 3.05
N PHE A 238 9.84 11.48 3.00
CA PHE A 238 9.26 10.17 3.27
C PHE A 238 9.80 9.09 2.32
N LYS A 239 9.88 9.40 1.03
CA LYS A 239 10.32 8.48 -0.02
C LYS A 239 11.78 8.07 0.17
N VAL A 240 12.68 8.99 0.55
CA VAL A 240 14.08 8.68 0.85
C VAL A 240 14.18 7.63 1.95
N GLU A 241 13.47 7.84 3.06
CA GLU A 241 13.51 6.93 4.20
C GLU A 241 12.79 5.59 3.91
N ALA A 242 11.67 5.64 3.20
CA ALA A 242 10.94 4.44 2.80
C ALA A 242 11.76 3.54 1.85
N LEU A 243 12.53 4.14 0.94
CA LEU A 243 13.44 3.39 0.07
C LEU A 243 14.55 2.71 0.86
N LYS A 244 15.12 3.36 1.88
CA LYS A 244 16.07 2.70 2.81
C LYS A 244 15.43 1.49 3.48
N PHE A 245 14.18 1.61 3.94
CA PHE A 245 13.46 0.51 4.59
C PHE A 245 13.19 -0.69 3.64
N TYR A 246 12.72 -0.42 2.42
CA TYR A 246 12.35 -1.49 1.48
C TYR A 246 13.52 -2.08 0.69
N MET A 247 14.62 -1.33 0.50
CA MET A 247 15.75 -1.75 -0.32
C MET A 247 16.99 -2.20 0.48
N ALA A 248 17.06 -1.93 1.78
CA ALA A 248 18.04 -2.55 2.69
C ALA A 248 17.69 -4.03 2.93
#